data_AF-Q0S1A3-F1
#
_entry.id   AF-Q0S1A3-F1
#
_cell.length_a   1.000
_cell.length_b   1.000
_cell.length_c   1.000
_cell.angle_alpha   90.00
_cell.angle_beta   90.00
_cell.angle_gamma   90.00
#
_symmetry.space_group_name_H-M   'P 1'
#
loop_
_entity.id
_entity.type
_entity.pdbx_description
1 polymer ?
#
loop_
_entity_poly.entity_id
_entity_poly.type
_entity_poly.pdbx_seq_one_letter_code
_entity_poly.pdbx_strand_id
1 'polypeptide(L)'
;MDTLSVRDMLEARIAGERDPRRLAGLARGAMKAKHAALVEALTGRFDDHHAELARMLLDQIDTLNAQIARLTTRIDDLLVTIIDERSDPVPSDDQDAARDESGLTTIERLDEIPGVGRAAAQIILAEVGPDMTVFPRPRTWCRGRNCARAPSSPGRSSAAAEPARATPTSRECSARPPPQPPRQTPSSANATGE
;
A
#
# COMPACT_ATOMS: atom_id res chain seq x y z
N MET A 1 -4.92 4.82 -13.05
CA MET A 1 -3.52 4.83 -13.56
C MET A 1 -2.87 6.07 -12.96
N ASP A 2 -2.13 5.90 -11.86
CA ASP A 2 -1.75 7.05 -11.03
C ASP A 2 -0.38 7.63 -11.42
N THR A 3 0.27 7.03 -12.42
CA THR A 3 1.58 7.43 -12.89
C THR A 3 1.45 8.54 -13.94
N LEU A 4 1.45 9.79 -13.47
CA LEU A 4 1.32 10.98 -14.33
C LEU A 4 2.25 10.97 -15.54
N SER A 5 3.52 10.56 -15.41
CA SER A 5 4.43 10.57 -16.56
C SER A 5 4.08 9.54 -17.63
N VAL A 6 3.60 8.34 -17.27
CA VAL A 6 3.19 7.35 -18.28
C VAL A 6 2.00 7.89 -19.06
N ARG A 7 1.06 8.49 -18.34
CA ARG A 7 -0.10 9.13 -18.95
C ARG A 7 0.31 10.26 -19.88
N ASP A 8 1.13 11.20 -19.42
CA ASP A 8 1.60 12.34 -20.21
C ASP A 8 2.28 11.87 -21.51
N MET A 9 3.10 10.82 -21.45
CA MET A 9 3.75 10.23 -22.63
C MET A 9 2.77 9.59 -23.61
N LEU A 10 1.77 8.85 -23.12
CA LEU A 10 0.74 8.24 -23.97
C LEU A 10 -0.17 9.30 -24.60
N GLU A 11 -0.58 10.31 -23.84
CA GLU A 11 -1.38 11.44 -24.35
C GLU A 11 -0.61 12.20 -25.43
N ALA A 12 0.69 12.46 -25.23
CA ALA A 12 1.54 13.08 -26.25
C ALA A 12 1.66 12.21 -27.52
N ARG A 13 1.81 10.88 -27.38
CA ARG A 13 1.76 9.97 -28.53
C ARG A 13 0.40 10.02 -29.22
N ILE A 14 -0.70 10.05 -28.49
CA ILE A 14 -2.02 10.16 -29.11
C ILE A 14 -2.18 11.49 -29.84
N ALA A 15 -1.62 12.58 -29.30
CA ALA A 15 -1.59 13.90 -29.94
C ALA A 15 -0.66 14.00 -31.17
N GLY A 16 0.05 12.91 -31.52
CA GLY A 16 0.89 12.85 -32.71
C GLY A 16 2.38 13.08 -32.46
N GLU A 17 2.84 13.22 -31.22
CA GLU A 17 4.28 13.27 -30.93
C GLU A 17 4.92 11.90 -31.19
N ARG A 18 6.05 11.92 -31.88
CA ARG A 18 6.77 10.71 -32.33
C ARG A 18 8.25 10.73 -31.94
N ASP A 19 8.80 11.88 -31.51
CA ASP A 19 10.18 11.95 -31.05
C ASP A 19 10.32 11.28 -29.67
N PRO A 20 11.04 10.13 -29.57
CA PRO A 20 11.18 9.40 -28.31
C PRO A 20 11.91 10.22 -27.24
N ARG A 21 12.77 11.19 -27.62
CA ARG A 21 13.46 12.06 -26.65
C ARG A 21 12.52 13.08 -26.04
N ARG A 22 11.63 13.67 -26.84
CA ARG A 22 10.58 14.59 -26.35
C ARG A 22 9.64 13.87 -25.39
N LEU A 23 9.17 12.69 -25.79
CA LEU A 23 8.31 11.86 -24.95
C LEU A 23 9.00 11.48 -23.63
N ALA A 24 10.22 10.95 -23.69
CA ALA A 24 10.99 10.62 -22.48
C ALA A 24 11.32 11.86 -21.61
N GLY A 25 11.27 13.06 -22.18
CA GLY A 25 11.42 14.34 -21.48
C GLY A 25 10.25 14.66 -20.53
N LEU A 26 9.07 14.05 -20.75
CA LEU A 26 7.90 14.17 -19.87
C LEU A 26 8.05 13.37 -18.57
N ALA A 27 9.15 12.62 -18.40
CA ALA A 27 9.44 11.87 -17.19
C ALA A 27 9.52 12.75 -15.94
N ARG A 28 8.89 12.32 -14.84
CA ARG A 28 8.90 13.01 -13.54
C ARG A 28 9.53 12.12 -12.46
N GLY A 29 10.09 12.75 -11.43
CA GLY A 29 10.68 12.06 -10.28
C GLY A 29 11.74 11.03 -10.67
N ALA A 30 11.64 9.82 -10.11
CA ALA A 30 12.60 8.73 -10.34
C ALA A 30 12.68 8.27 -11.81
N MET A 31 11.65 8.53 -12.63
CA MET A 31 11.71 8.18 -14.06
C MET A 31 12.70 9.03 -14.85
N LYS A 32 13.06 10.23 -14.37
CA LYS A 32 14.09 11.06 -15.03
C LYS A 32 15.44 10.36 -15.10
N ALA A 33 15.80 9.62 -14.05
CA ALA A 33 17.03 8.82 -14.03
C ALA A 33 17.03 7.69 -15.08
N LYS A 34 15.84 7.28 -15.54
CA LYS A 34 15.65 6.22 -16.56
C LYS A 34 15.48 6.76 -17.98
N HIS A 35 15.80 8.04 -18.22
CA HIS A 35 15.53 8.69 -19.50
C HIS A 35 16.08 7.91 -20.71
N ALA A 36 17.33 7.43 -20.65
CA ALA A 36 17.90 6.65 -21.75
C ALA A 36 17.11 5.37 -22.05
N ALA A 37 16.71 4.64 -21.01
CA ALA A 37 15.87 3.45 -21.14
C ALA A 37 14.45 3.77 -21.65
N LEU A 38 13.91 4.94 -21.31
CA LEU A 38 12.62 5.41 -21.83
C LEU A 38 12.71 5.75 -23.32
N VAL A 39 13.78 6.40 -23.76
CA VAL A 39 14.01 6.68 -25.20
C VAL A 39 14.04 5.38 -25.99
N GLU A 40 14.77 4.37 -25.51
CA GLU A 40 14.78 3.04 -26.11
C GLU A 40 13.38 2.41 -26.14
N ALA A 41 12.66 2.40 -25.02
CA ALA A 41 11.32 1.81 -24.93
C ALA A 41 10.26 2.53 -25.78
N LEU A 42 10.43 3.83 -26.01
CA LEU A 42 9.52 4.64 -26.82
C LEU A 42 9.83 4.56 -28.32
N THR A 43 11.00 4.04 -28.68
CA THR A 43 11.41 3.79 -30.06
C THR A 43 10.67 2.56 -30.59
N GLY A 44 9.78 2.76 -31.56
CA GLY A 44 8.99 1.69 -32.15
C GLY A 44 7.90 2.21 -33.09
N ARG A 45 7.09 1.30 -33.64
CA ARG A 45 5.95 1.68 -34.49
C ARG A 45 4.74 2.04 -33.62
N PHE A 46 4.32 3.29 -33.70
CA PHE A 46 3.05 3.78 -33.16
C PHE A 46 2.50 4.75 -34.19
N ASP A 47 1.54 4.25 -34.94
CA ASP A 47 0.83 5.00 -35.97
C ASP A 47 -0.50 5.53 -35.39
N ASP A 48 -1.29 6.13 -36.27
CA ASP A 48 -2.55 6.75 -35.91
C ASP A 48 -3.61 5.72 -35.50
N HIS A 49 -3.53 4.48 -35.99
CA HIS A 49 -4.40 3.40 -35.55
C HIS A 49 -4.10 3.00 -34.09
N HIS A 50 -2.81 2.92 -33.71
CA HIS A 50 -2.44 2.72 -32.31
C HIS A 50 -2.88 3.90 -31.43
N ALA A 51 -2.84 5.13 -31.94
CA ALA A 51 -3.34 6.31 -31.24
C ALA A 51 -4.85 6.20 -30.96
N GLU A 52 -5.64 5.76 -31.94
CA GLU A 52 -7.07 5.52 -31.79
C GLU A 52 -7.37 4.45 -30.72
N LEU A 53 -6.71 3.29 -30.80
CA LEU A 53 -6.85 2.23 -29.80
C LEU A 53 -6.45 2.70 -28.39
N ALA A 54 -5.33 3.41 -28.27
CA ALA A 54 -4.83 3.91 -27.00
C ALA A 54 -5.81 4.92 -26.37
N ARG A 55 -6.43 5.80 -27.17
CA ARG A 55 -7.46 6.73 -26.70
C ARG A 55 -8.64 5.98 -26.07
N MET A 56 -9.20 5.00 -26.79
CA MET A 56 -10.33 4.21 -26.28
C MET A 56 -10.01 3.51 -24.95
N LEU A 57 -8.81 2.94 -24.82
CA LEU A 57 -8.37 2.26 -23.61
C LEU A 57 -8.17 3.24 -22.44
N LEU A 58 -7.60 4.43 -22.69
CA LEU A 58 -7.45 5.45 -21.66
C LEU A 58 -8.82 5.96 -21.17
N ASP A 59 -9.77 6.19 -22.08
CA ASP A 59 -11.12 6.62 -21.74
C ASP A 59 -11.84 5.55 -20.88
N GLN A 60 -11.65 4.27 -21.19
CA GLN A 60 -12.15 3.16 -20.37
C GLN A 60 -11.52 3.13 -18.98
N ILE A 61 -10.20 3.31 -18.89
CA ILE A 61 -9.48 3.38 -17.61
C ILE A 61 -10.03 4.52 -16.77
N ASP A 62 -10.26 5.69 -17.34
CA ASP A 62 -10.81 6.85 -16.63
C ASP A 62 -12.23 6.61 -16.16
N THR A 63 -13.06 6.02 -17.01
CA THR A 63 -14.42 5.64 -16.68
C THR A 63 -14.44 4.67 -15.50
N LEU A 64 -13.60 3.65 -15.52
CA LEU A 64 -13.50 2.67 -14.43
C LEU A 64 -12.95 3.30 -13.14
N ASN A 65 -11.92 4.16 -13.23
CA ASN A 65 -11.40 4.86 -12.05
C ASN A 65 -12.48 5.76 -11.41
N ALA A 66 -13.29 6.46 -12.23
CA ALA A 66 -14.39 7.27 -11.74
C ALA A 66 -15.49 6.42 -11.09
N GLN A 67 -15.81 5.25 -11.66
CA GLN A 67 -16.76 4.31 -11.06
C GLN A 67 -16.25 3.74 -9.73
N ILE A 68 -14.96 3.36 -9.66
CA ILE A 68 -14.31 2.91 -8.43
C ILE A 68 -14.43 4.01 -7.37
N ALA A 69 -14.02 5.24 -7.67
CA ALA A 69 -14.10 6.35 -6.73
C ALA A 69 -15.53 6.59 -6.22
N ARG A 70 -16.53 6.55 -7.11
CA ARG A 70 -17.94 6.67 -6.74
C ARG A 70 -18.38 5.56 -5.79
N LEU A 71 -18.01 4.31 -6.07
CA LEU A 71 -18.36 3.18 -5.23
C LEU A 71 -17.65 3.24 -3.89
N THR A 72 -16.38 3.65 -3.85
CA THR A 72 -15.63 3.88 -2.61
C THR A 72 -16.34 4.89 -1.71
N THR A 73 -16.71 6.06 -2.24
CA THR A 73 -17.47 7.06 -1.46
C THR A 73 -18.80 6.51 -0.98
N ARG A 74 -19.54 5.80 -1.85
CA ARG A 74 -20.83 5.22 -1.47
C ARG A 74 -20.70 4.17 -0.36
N ILE A 75 -19.63 3.38 -0.37
CA ILE A 75 -19.35 2.39 0.69
C ILE A 75 -19.08 3.11 2.01
N ASP A 76 -18.26 4.16 2.00
CA ASP A 76 -17.98 4.96 3.20
C ASP A 76 -19.27 5.55 3.79
N ASP A 77 -20.12 6.18 2.97
CA ASP A 77 -21.39 6.78 3.41
C ASP A 77 -22.35 5.74 4.01
N LEU A 78 -22.48 4.59 3.36
CA LEU A 78 -23.36 3.51 3.83
C LEU A 78 -22.87 2.91 5.14
N LEU A 79 -21.55 2.75 5.32
CA LEU A 79 -21.02 2.20 6.55
C LEU A 79 -21.22 3.15 7.73
N VAL A 80 -21.03 4.47 7.56
CA VAL A 80 -21.35 5.46 8.60
C VAL A 80 -22.81 5.34 9.00
N THR A 81 -23.73 5.29 8.02
CA THR A 81 -25.18 5.17 8.28
C THR A 81 -25.50 3.90 9.09
N ILE A 82 -25.01 2.74 8.66
CA ILE A 82 -25.30 1.44 9.29
C ILE A 82 -24.76 1.36 10.72
N ILE A 83 -23.60 1.98 10.99
CA ILE A 83 -22.93 1.95 12.29
C ILE A 83 -23.56 2.96 13.26
N ASP A 84 -23.88 4.17 12.79
CA ASP A 84 -24.50 5.22 13.60
C ASP A 84 -25.94 4.86 14.00
N GLU A 85 -26.73 4.28 13.09
CA GLU A 85 -28.11 3.85 13.36
C GLU A 85 -28.21 2.71 14.39
N ARG A 86 -27.13 1.94 14.58
CA ARG A 86 -27.11 0.75 15.45
C ARG A 86 -26.34 0.91 16.74
N SER A 87 -25.78 2.10 17.00
CA SER A 87 -25.15 2.39 18.28
C SER A 87 -26.22 2.56 19.36
N ASP A 88 -26.85 1.44 19.75
CA ASP A 88 -27.68 1.36 20.94
C ASP A 88 -26.80 1.70 22.15
N PRO A 89 -27.25 2.56 23.09
CA PRO A 89 -26.53 2.79 24.32
C PRO A 89 -26.47 1.46 25.09
N VAL A 90 -25.27 0.90 25.23
CA VAL A 90 -25.01 -0.27 26.09
C VAL A 90 -25.53 0.07 27.50
N PRO A 91 -26.52 -0.65 28.06
CA PRO A 91 -26.89 -0.48 29.44
C PRO A 91 -25.75 -1.06 30.29
N SER A 92 -24.94 -0.18 30.85
CA SER A 92 -23.82 -0.52 31.70
C SER A 92 -24.29 -0.74 33.15
N ASP A 93 -24.30 -1.99 33.61
CA ASP A 93 -24.46 -2.32 35.03
C ASP A 93 -23.14 -2.29 35.83
N ASP A 94 -22.01 -1.96 35.20
CA ASP A 94 -20.70 -1.93 35.87
C ASP A 94 -20.03 -0.54 35.79
N GLN A 95 -19.68 0.01 36.95
CA GLN A 95 -19.11 1.35 37.17
C GLN A 95 -17.62 1.49 36.78
N ASP A 96 -17.08 0.66 35.90
CA ASP A 96 -15.78 0.88 35.26
C ASP A 96 -15.93 1.63 33.93
N ALA A 97 -16.83 2.62 33.92
CA ALA A 97 -17.11 3.57 32.84
C ALA A 97 -15.95 4.57 32.63
N ALA A 98 -14.72 4.06 32.61
CA ALA A 98 -13.57 4.78 32.07
C ALA A 98 -13.63 4.72 30.54
N ARG A 99 -14.57 5.51 30.01
CA ARG A 99 -14.41 6.26 28.77
C ARG A 99 -14.30 5.44 27.48
N ASP A 100 -15.46 5.04 26.96
CA ASP A 100 -15.64 4.97 25.50
C ASP A 100 -15.83 6.41 24.95
N GLU A 101 -14.90 7.32 25.29
CA GLU A 101 -14.91 8.74 24.91
C GLU A 101 -14.16 9.00 23.60
N SER A 102 -13.73 7.95 22.90
CA SER A 102 -12.91 8.14 21.71
C SER A 102 -13.71 8.81 20.58
N GLY A 103 -15.04 8.77 20.60
CA GLY A 103 -15.89 9.36 19.56
C GLY A 103 -15.65 8.77 18.16
N LEU A 104 -14.82 7.73 18.07
CA LEU A 104 -14.40 7.08 16.85
C LEU A 104 -15.49 6.11 16.40
N THR A 105 -15.82 6.20 15.13
CA THR A 105 -16.65 5.22 14.41
C THR A 105 -16.01 3.84 14.48
N THR A 106 -16.80 2.76 14.34
CA THR A 106 -16.28 1.38 14.38
C THR A 106 -15.17 1.13 13.34
N ILE A 107 -15.22 1.80 12.19
CA ILE A 107 -14.16 1.74 11.17
C ILE A 107 -12.87 2.34 11.70
N GLU A 108 -12.92 3.52 12.31
CA GLU A 108 -11.74 4.19 12.85
C GLU A 108 -11.11 3.38 13.98
N ARG A 109 -11.93 2.75 14.84
CA ARG A 109 -11.43 1.82 15.87
C ARG A 109 -10.69 0.63 15.28
N LEU A 110 -11.17 0.08 14.17
CA LEU A 110 -10.50 -1.04 13.48
C LEU A 110 -9.25 -0.57 12.71
N ASP A 111 -9.26 0.65 12.18
CA ASP A 111 -8.12 1.27 11.49
C ASP A 111 -6.93 1.51 12.43
N GLU A 112 -7.19 1.77 13.72
CA GLU A 112 -6.16 1.89 14.75
C GLU A 112 -5.37 0.58 15.00
N ILE A 113 -5.91 -0.58 14.59
CA ILE A 113 -5.22 -1.85 14.72
C ILE A 113 -4.08 -1.92 13.69
N PRO A 114 -2.80 -2.02 14.12
CA PRO A 114 -1.68 -2.08 13.20
C PRO A 114 -1.83 -3.21 12.18
N GLY A 115 -1.78 -2.86 10.89
CA GLY A 115 -1.89 -3.81 9.79
C GLY A 115 -3.30 -4.08 9.28
N VAL A 116 -4.36 -3.54 9.91
CA VAL A 116 -5.72 -3.59 9.37
C VAL A 116 -5.91 -2.48 8.35
N GLY A 117 -5.79 -1.23 8.76
CA GLY A 117 -6.06 -0.11 7.85
C GLY A 117 -7.57 0.01 7.51
N ARG A 118 -7.98 1.18 7.07
CA ARG A 118 -9.40 1.47 6.76
C ARG A 118 -10.04 0.47 5.79
N ALA A 119 -9.36 0.11 4.70
CA ALA A 119 -9.92 -0.80 3.69
C ALA A 119 -10.16 -2.21 4.25
N ALA A 120 -9.24 -2.75 5.07
CA ALA A 120 -9.46 -4.06 5.66
C ALA A 120 -10.52 -4.01 6.76
N ALA A 121 -10.63 -2.90 7.51
CA ALA A 121 -11.71 -2.68 8.46
C ALA A 121 -13.09 -2.74 7.78
N GLN A 122 -13.25 -2.09 6.62
CA GLN A 122 -14.47 -2.16 5.83
C GLN A 122 -14.79 -3.59 5.39
N ILE A 123 -13.79 -4.35 4.90
CA ILE A 123 -13.96 -5.75 4.51
C ILE A 123 -14.38 -6.61 5.70
N ILE A 124 -13.72 -6.46 6.85
CA ILE A 124 -14.07 -7.19 8.08
C ILE A 124 -15.53 -6.93 8.44
N LEU A 125 -15.96 -5.67 8.45
CA LEU A 125 -17.34 -5.31 8.79
C LEU A 125 -18.35 -5.81 7.75
N ALA A 126 -17.99 -5.85 6.48
CA ALA A 126 -18.86 -6.39 5.43
C ALA A 126 -19.05 -7.90 5.57
N GLU A 127 -18.01 -8.64 5.95
CA GLU A 127 -18.07 -10.11 6.07
C GLU A 127 -18.63 -10.58 7.41
N VAL A 128 -18.24 -9.94 8.51
CA VAL A 128 -18.67 -10.31 9.86
C VAL A 128 -20.02 -9.69 10.21
N GLY A 129 -20.33 -8.53 9.63
CA GLY A 129 -21.40 -7.66 10.06
C GLY A 129 -20.99 -6.77 11.25
N PRO A 130 -21.70 -5.66 11.48
CA PRO A 130 -21.44 -4.77 12.62
C PRO A 130 -22.02 -5.31 13.95
N ASP A 131 -22.89 -6.32 13.89
CA ASP A 131 -23.53 -6.89 15.07
C ASP A 131 -22.70 -8.07 15.61
N MET A 132 -22.03 -7.84 16.74
CA MET A 132 -21.23 -8.87 17.40
C MET A 132 -22.05 -9.77 18.34
N THR A 133 -23.36 -9.52 18.54
CA THR A 133 -24.21 -10.31 19.44
C THR A 133 -24.53 -11.70 18.90
N VAL A 134 -24.39 -11.89 17.58
CA VAL A 134 -24.50 -13.20 16.92
C VAL A 134 -23.41 -14.18 17.37
N PHE A 135 -22.28 -13.67 17.88
CA PHE A 135 -21.23 -14.50 18.44
C PHE A 135 -21.53 -14.82 19.91
N PRO A 136 -21.35 -16.08 20.34
CA PRO A 136 -21.51 -16.44 21.74
C PRO A 136 -20.61 -15.58 22.63
N ARG A 137 -21.17 -15.05 23.72
CA ARG A 137 -20.37 -14.31 24.71
C ARG A 137 -19.18 -15.19 25.13
N PRO A 138 -17.96 -14.63 25.24
CA PRO A 138 -16.76 -15.41 25.49
C PRO A 138 -16.77 -15.98 26.91
N ARG A 139 -17.47 -17.09 27.11
CA ARG A 139 -17.08 -18.09 28.08
C ARG A 139 -16.22 -19.06 27.28
N THR A 140 -15.00 -19.33 27.75
CA THR A 140 -14.10 -20.36 27.20
C THR A 140 -13.15 -20.00 26.03
N TRP A 141 -12.65 -18.75 25.92
CA TRP A 141 -11.35 -18.56 25.24
C TRP A 141 -10.23 -19.10 26.13
N CYS A 142 -10.05 -20.42 26.12
CA CYS A 142 -8.87 -21.05 26.70
C CYS A 142 -7.65 -20.61 25.88
N ARG A 143 -6.66 -20.00 26.53
CA ARG A 143 -5.36 -19.76 25.87
C ARG A 143 -4.84 -21.08 25.35
N GLY A 144 -4.65 -21.18 24.04
CA GLY A 144 -3.95 -22.30 23.44
C GLY A 144 -2.54 -22.41 24.02
N ARG A 145 -1.99 -23.63 24.06
CA ARG A 145 -0.66 -23.95 24.63
C ARG A 145 0.49 -23.12 24.02
N ASN A 146 0.24 -22.47 22.89
CA ASN A 146 1.21 -21.72 22.09
C ASN A 146 0.98 -20.19 22.15
N CYS A 147 -0.02 -19.73 22.92
CA CYS A 147 -0.27 -18.31 23.11
C CYS A 147 0.66 -17.78 24.21
N ALA A 148 1.81 -17.22 23.83
CA ALA A 148 2.63 -16.47 24.76
C ALA A 148 1.85 -15.26 25.30
N ARG A 149 2.05 -14.92 26.58
CA ARG A 149 1.53 -13.67 27.16
C ARG A 149 2.17 -12.52 26.37
N ALA A 150 1.38 -11.82 25.56
CA ALA A 150 1.82 -10.56 25.01
C ALA A 150 2.26 -9.68 26.19
N PRO A 151 3.46 -9.07 26.17
CA PRO A 151 3.80 -8.08 27.17
C PRO A 151 2.70 -7.02 27.11
N SER A 152 1.95 -6.86 28.19
CA SER A 152 1.00 -5.76 28.30
C SER A 152 1.78 -4.47 28.07
N SER A 153 1.32 -3.62 27.15
CA SER A 153 1.85 -2.27 27.03
C SER A 153 1.97 -1.67 28.43
N PRO A 154 3.15 -1.19 28.86
CA PRO A 154 3.27 -0.58 30.17
C PRO A 154 2.26 0.57 30.25
N GLY A 155 1.53 0.63 31.38
CA GLY A 155 0.54 1.67 31.61
C GLY A 155 1.17 3.06 31.43
N ARG A 156 0.36 4.03 30.97
CA ARG A 156 0.79 5.41 30.74
C ARG A 156 1.40 5.98 32.03
N SER A 157 2.73 6.04 32.11
CA SER A 157 3.42 6.71 33.21
C SER A 157 3.33 8.22 32.98
N SER A 158 2.76 8.98 33.93
CA SER A 158 2.70 10.44 33.87
C SER A 158 4.04 11.13 34.16
N ALA A 159 5.12 10.38 34.33
CA ALA A 159 6.45 10.93 34.52
C ALA A 159 7.13 11.15 33.15
N ALA A 160 7.67 12.36 32.94
CA ALA A 160 8.54 12.65 31.80
C ALA A 160 9.76 11.72 31.86
N ALA A 161 9.94 10.89 30.83
CA ALA A 161 11.08 10.00 30.73
C ALA A 161 12.38 10.82 30.58
N GLU A 162 13.37 10.49 31.40
CA GLU A 162 14.75 10.99 31.26
C GLU A 162 15.30 10.56 29.88
N PRO A 163 15.97 11.44 29.12
CA PRO A 163 16.52 11.06 27.82
C PRO A 163 17.55 9.94 28.00
N ALA A 164 17.37 8.84 27.28
CA ALA A 164 18.26 7.70 27.34
C ALA A 164 19.70 8.11 26.97
N ARG A 165 20.65 7.79 27.87
CA ARG A 165 22.08 7.98 27.65
C ARG A 165 22.55 6.99 26.57
N ALA A 166 23.09 7.51 25.47
CA ALA A 166 23.57 6.70 24.35
C ALA A 166 24.75 5.79 24.79
N THR A 167 24.57 4.48 24.65
CA THR A 167 25.66 3.49 24.74
C THR A 167 26.29 3.33 23.35
N PRO A 168 27.62 3.40 23.19
CA PRO A 168 28.24 3.17 21.89
C PRO A 168 28.33 1.66 21.65
N THR A 169 27.32 1.09 21.01
CA THR A 169 27.40 -0.28 20.47
C THR A 169 27.49 -0.22 18.95
N SER A 170 28.68 -0.58 18.47
CA SER A 170 29.03 -1.12 17.15
C SER A 170 28.73 -0.28 15.90
N ARG A 171 29.81 0.24 15.31
CA ARG A 171 29.89 0.54 13.87
C ARG A 171 29.94 -0.79 13.10
N GLU A 172 28.90 -1.09 12.33
CA GLU A 172 29.02 -1.83 11.06
C GLU A 172 27.68 -1.71 10.32
N CYS A 173 27.58 -0.64 9.51
CA CYS A 173 26.59 -0.56 8.45
C CYS A 173 26.80 -1.73 7.51
N SER A 174 25.77 -2.54 7.33
CA SER A 174 25.69 -3.56 6.29
C SER A 174 25.66 -2.86 4.92
N ALA A 175 26.84 -2.53 4.40
CA ALA A 175 27.02 -2.15 3.01
C ALA A 175 27.12 -3.45 2.20
N ARG A 176 26.15 -3.66 1.30
CA ARG A 176 26.19 -4.73 0.30
C ARG A 176 27.44 -4.53 -0.58
N PRO A 177 28.37 -5.49 -0.67
CA PRO A 177 29.53 -5.35 -1.54
C PRO A 177 29.11 -5.29 -3.02
N PRO A 178 29.86 -4.57 -3.88
CA PRO A 178 29.55 -4.47 -5.31
C PRO A 178 29.66 -5.85 -6.00
N PRO A 179 28.89 -6.10 -7.08
CA PRO A 179 28.96 -7.36 -7.81
C PRO A 179 30.34 -7.56 -8.45
N GLN A 180 30.83 -8.80 -8.44
CA GLN A 180 32.09 -9.19 -9.07
C GLN A 180 31.98 -9.14 -10.61
N PRO A 181 33.05 -8.77 -11.34
CA PRO A 181 33.08 -8.89 -12.79
C PRO A 181 33.03 -10.37 -13.23
N PRO A 182 32.56 -10.68 -14.46
CA PRO A 182 32.45 -12.04 -14.95
C PRO A 182 33.83 -12.72 -15.04
N ARG A 183 33.91 -13.99 -14.62
CA ARG A 183 35.12 -14.80 -14.78
C ARG A 183 35.37 -15.04 -16.27
N GLN A 184 36.60 -14.80 -16.72
CA GLN A 184 37.07 -15.29 -18.02
C GLN A 184 37.15 -16.82 -17.97
N THR A 185 36.49 -17.49 -18.90
CA THR A 185 36.63 -18.93 -19.10
C THR A 185 38.03 -19.20 -19.66
N PRO A 186 38.85 -20.07 -19.05
CA PRO A 186 40.07 -20.53 -19.70
C PRO A 186 39.67 -21.41 -20.90
N SER A 187 39.99 -20.91 -22.10
CA SER A 187 39.99 -21.67 -23.35
C SER A 187 41.09 -22.72 -23.27
N SER A 188 40.74 -24.01 -23.31
CA SER A 188 41.73 -25.07 -23.46
C SER A 188 42.23 -25.08 -24.91
N ALA A 189 43.44 -24.58 -25.12
CA ALA A 189 44.20 -24.84 -26.33
C ALA A 189 45.56 -25.40 -25.89
N ASN A 190 45.71 -26.73 -25.95
CA ASN A 190 47.01 -27.36 -26.03
C ASN A 190 47.04 -28.19 -27.32
N ALA A 191 48.06 -27.89 -28.12
CA ALA A 191 48.36 -28.41 -29.44
C ALA A 191 49.41 -29.52 -29.38
N THR A 192 49.32 -30.48 -30.30
CA THR A 192 50.39 -31.34 -30.85
C THR A 192 49.83 -31.87 -32.19
N GLY A 193 50.40 -31.74 -33.39
CA GLY A 193 51.80 -31.57 -33.76
C GLY A 193 52.39 -32.91 -34.20
N GLU A 194 52.00 -33.43 -35.37
CA GLU A 194 52.78 -34.14 -36.41
C GLU A 194 51.90 -34.42 -37.64
#